data_AF-A0A970BTY6-F1
#
_entry.id   AF-A0A970BTY6-F1
#
_cell.length_a   1.000
_cell.length_b   1.000
_cell.length_c   1.000
_cell.angle_alpha   90.00
_cell.angle_beta   90.00
_cell.angle_gamma   90.00
#
_symmetry.space_group_name_H-M   'P 1'
#
loop_
_entity.id
_entity.type
_entity.pdbx_description
1 polymer ?
#
loop_
_entity_poly.entity_id
_entity_poly.type
_entity_poly.pdbx_seq_one_letter_code
_entity_poly.pdbx_strand_id
1 'polypeptide(L)'
;MGRPDRCSVRDTRRCKGDGKSPGEPPRRYEPMGEQPNRASLATTARVVRGGEAEDVHLEVILEEPLSLEVNGEPVALLMRLPGMEKELAVGFCLSEGLVRSFDDIVGVRHCGEA
;
A
#
# COMPACT_ATOMS: atom_id res chain seq x y z
N MET A 1 28.78 3.75 17.53
CA MET A 1 27.94 3.03 16.55
C MET A 1 26.72 3.89 16.29
N GLY A 2 26.62 4.46 15.09
CA GLY A 2 25.55 5.41 14.73
C GLY A 2 24.18 4.77 14.87
N ARG A 3 23.22 5.51 15.43
CA ARG A 3 21.80 5.13 15.43
C ARG A 3 21.38 4.89 13.97
N PRO A 4 20.64 3.82 13.64
CA PRO A 4 20.20 3.59 12.26
C PRO A 4 19.39 4.79 11.78
N ASP A 5 19.64 5.18 10.54
CA ASP A 5 19.08 6.39 9.94
C ASP A 5 17.56 6.25 9.84
N ARG A 6 16.89 7.06 10.65
CA ARG A 6 15.43 7.20 10.75
C ARG A 6 14.74 7.08 9.39
N CYS A 7 14.04 5.98 9.17
CA CYS A 7 13.46 5.65 7.87
C CYS A 7 12.22 6.50 7.58
N SER A 8 12.23 7.15 6.41
CA SER A 8 11.03 7.77 5.81
C SER A 8 10.57 6.97 4.60
N VAL A 9 9.30 6.52 4.60
CA VAL A 9 8.72 5.75 3.49
C VAL A 9 7.82 6.62 2.61
N ARG A 10 7.95 6.53 1.27
CA ARG A 10 7.19 7.32 0.29
C ARG A 10 6.51 6.46 -0.78
N ASP A 11 5.25 6.79 -1.13
CA ASP A 11 4.55 6.38 -2.37
C ASP A 11 4.79 7.42 -3.49
N THR A 12 5.07 6.99 -4.73
CA THR A 12 5.57 7.89 -5.79
C THR A 12 4.56 8.23 -6.90
N ARG A 13 3.29 7.82 -6.83
CA ARG A 13 2.31 8.30 -7.83
C ARG A 13 1.84 9.74 -7.55
N ARG A 14 2.50 10.67 -8.25
CA ARG A 14 2.16 12.10 -8.49
C ARG A 14 2.16 12.99 -7.24
N CYS A 15 3.37 13.32 -6.78
CA CYS A 15 3.61 14.43 -5.86
C CYS A 15 3.22 15.78 -6.50
N LYS A 16 2.08 16.38 -6.13
CA LYS A 16 2.01 17.85 -5.99
C LYS A 16 2.42 18.14 -4.54
N GLY A 17 3.44 18.97 -4.36
CA GLY A 17 3.98 19.30 -3.04
C GLY A 17 2.89 19.78 -2.09
N ASP A 18 2.96 19.38 -0.83
CA ASP A 18 3.20 20.29 0.30
C ASP A 18 3.19 19.53 1.64
N GLY A 19 4.24 19.77 2.45
CA GLY A 19 4.27 19.76 3.92
C GLY A 19 3.50 18.72 4.76
N LYS A 20 4.27 17.79 5.34
CA LYS A 20 4.28 17.32 6.75
C LYS A 20 2.97 16.78 7.39
N SER A 21 3.05 15.52 7.83
CA SER A 21 2.38 15.07 9.08
C SER A 21 3.45 14.47 10.00
N PRO A 22 3.73 15.07 11.18
CA PRO A 22 4.71 14.55 12.12
C PRO A 22 4.06 13.65 13.18
N GLY A 23 4.67 12.49 13.43
CA GLY A 23 4.73 11.90 14.78
C GLY A 23 3.46 11.24 15.35
N GLU A 24 2.56 10.70 14.54
CA GLU A 24 1.52 9.82 15.08
C GLU A 24 2.11 8.41 15.30
N PRO A 25 2.05 7.85 16.52
CA PRO A 25 2.47 6.46 16.75
C PRO A 25 1.62 5.52 15.89
N PRO A 26 2.13 4.33 15.49
CA PRO A 26 1.35 3.37 14.73
C PRO A 26 0.05 3.07 15.50
N ARG A 27 -1.09 3.30 14.86
CA ARG A 27 -2.39 3.03 15.48
C ARG A 27 -2.46 1.54 15.83
N ARG A 28 -3.04 1.23 16.99
CA ARG A 28 -3.36 -0.15 17.36
C ARG A 28 -4.27 -0.72 16.27
N TYR A 29 -3.96 -1.91 15.77
CA TYR A 29 -4.80 -2.58 14.77
C TYR A 29 -6.19 -2.81 15.36
N GLU A 30 -7.19 -2.12 14.82
CA GLU A 30 -8.61 -2.35 15.07
C GLU A 30 -9.13 -3.29 13.96
N PRO A 31 -9.95 -4.32 14.27
CA PRO A 31 -10.48 -5.22 13.26
C PRO A 31 -11.32 -4.46 12.21
N MET A 32 -11.12 -4.80 10.94
CA MET A 32 -11.68 -4.10 9.79
C MET A 32 -13.22 -4.05 9.85
N GLY A 33 -13.78 -2.85 10.00
CA GLY A 33 -15.09 -2.53 9.44
C GLY A 33 -14.99 -2.35 7.91
N GLU A 34 -16.11 -2.05 7.25
CA GLU A 34 -16.18 -1.75 5.81
C GLU A 34 -15.08 -0.75 5.42
N GLN A 35 -14.16 -1.13 4.53
CA GLN A 35 -13.11 -0.22 4.06
C GLN A 35 -13.69 0.68 2.96
N PRO A 36 -13.65 2.01 3.11
CA PRO A 36 -14.35 2.97 2.24
C PRO A 36 -13.81 3.07 0.81
N ASN A 37 -12.81 2.26 0.44
CA ASN A 37 -11.99 2.39 -0.75
C ASN A 37 -11.59 1.04 -1.38
N ARG A 38 -12.45 0.02 -1.26
CA ARG A 38 -12.28 -1.25 -1.98
C ARG A 38 -12.49 -1.02 -3.48
N ALA A 39 -11.44 -0.59 -4.18
CA ALA A 39 -11.50 -0.32 -5.61
C ALA A 39 -11.84 -1.60 -6.37
N SER A 40 -12.99 -1.59 -7.05
CA SER A 40 -13.51 -2.71 -7.84
C SER A 40 -14.08 -2.22 -9.17
N LEU A 41 -14.10 -3.11 -10.16
CA LEU A 41 -14.66 -2.86 -11.48
C LEU A 41 -15.70 -3.94 -11.79
N ALA A 42 -16.94 -3.51 -11.98
CA ALA A 42 -17.98 -4.36 -12.54
C ALA A 42 -17.70 -4.60 -14.03
N THR A 43 -17.73 -5.86 -14.45
CA THR A 43 -17.48 -6.26 -15.83
C THR A 43 -18.30 -7.50 -16.19
N THR A 44 -18.33 -7.84 -17.47
CA THR A 44 -18.92 -9.08 -17.97
C THR A 44 -17.80 -9.99 -18.46
N ALA A 45 -17.75 -11.22 -17.96
CA ALA A 45 -16.84 -12.25 -18.45
C ALA A 45 -17.62 -13.33 -19.17
N ARG A 46 -17.08 -13.80 -20.29
CA ARG A 46 -17.56 -15.02 -20.94
C ARG A 46 -16.95 -16.23 -20.25
N VAL A 47 -17.79 -17.07 -19.66
CA VAL A 47 -17.39 -18.30 -18.99
C VAL A 47 -17.71 -19.49 -19.88
N VAL A 48 -16.72 -20.34 -20.15
CA VAL A 48 -16.87 -21.54 -20.99
C VAL A 48 -16.69 -22.79 -20.12
N ARG A 49 -17.69 -23.66 -20.09
CA ARG A 49 -17.69 -24.92 -19.32
C ARG A 49 -18.32 -26.03 -20.17
N GLY A 50 -17.61 -27.14 -20.36
CA GLY A 50 -18.16 -28.32 -21.04
C GLY A 50 -18.58 -28.08 -22.51
N GLY A 51 -18.06 -27.06 -23.18
CA GLY A 51 -18.48 -26.67 -24.54
C GLY A 51 -19.64 -25.68 -24.59
N GLU A 52 -20.25 -25.36 -23.45
CA GLU A 52 -21.25 -24.30 -23.31
C GLU A 52 -20.55 -22.99 -22.90
N ALA A 53 -21.07 -21.86 -23.39
CA ALA A 53 -20.55 -20.53 -23.08
C ALA A 53 -21.68 -19.63 -22.57
N GLU A 54 -21.46 -18.99 -21.42
CA GLU A 54 -22.39 -18.04 -20.79
C GLU A 54 -21.68 -16.72 -20.50
N ASP A 55 -22.36 -15.59 -20.69
CA ASP A 55 -21.83 -14.29 -20.29
C ASP A 55 -22.32 -13.98 -18.86
N VAL A 56 -21.38 -13.74 -17.95
CA VAL A 56 -21.63 -13.58 -16.51
C VAL A 56 -21.18 -12.21 -16.05
N HIS A 57 -22.04 -11.49 -15.33
CA HIS A 57 -21.68 -10.27 -14.64
C HIS A 57 -20.91 -10.57 -13.37
N LEU A 58 -19.75 -9.95 -13.21
CA LEU A 58 -18.90 -10.12 -12.03
C LEU A 58 -18.20 -8.81 -11.67
N GLU A 59 -17.73 -8.77 -10.44
CA GLU A 59 -16.95 -7.67 -9.90
C GLU A 59 -15.51 -8.13 -9.70
N VAL A 60 -14.57 -7.37 -10.25
CA VAL A 60 -13.13 -7.63 -10.13
C VAL A 60 -12.52 -6.61 -9.19
N ILE A 61 -11.68 -7.06 -8.28
CA ILE A 61 -10.92 -6.16 -7.42
C ILE A 61 -9.78 -5.53 -8.24
N LEU A 62 -9.58 -4.23 -8.08
CA LEU A 62 -8.50 -3.49 -8.73
C LEU A 62 -7.23 -3.53 -7.89
N GLU A 63 -6.14 -3.91 -8.56
CA GLU A 63 -4.78 -3.78 -8.03
C GLU A 63 -4.08 -2.58 -8.66
N GLU A 64 -3.18 -2.01 -7.86
CA GLU A 64 -2.47 -0.79 -8.18
C GLU A 64 -1.00 -0.94 -7.82
N PRO A 65 -0.07 -0.45 -8.66
CA PRO A 65 1.33 -0.39 -8.29
C PRO A 65 1.58 0.62 -7.17
N LEU A 66 2.38 0.23 -6.19
CA LEU A 66 2.92 1.02 -5.10
C LEU A 66 4.44 0.97 -5.17
N SER A 67 5.08 2.13 -5.33
CA SER A 67 6.53 2.26 -5.19
C SER A 67 6.86 2.59 -3.75
N LEU A 68 7.90 1.97 -3.20
CA LEU A 68 8.42 2.29 -1.88
C LEU A 68 9.82 2.86 -1.99
N GLU A 69 10.02 3.99 -1.32
CA GLU A 69 11.34 4.57 -1.08
C GLU A 69 11.67 4.55 0.41
N VAL A 70 12.93 4.31 0.78
CA VAL A 70 13.42 4.46 2.14
C VAL A 70 14.54 5.49 2.13
N ASN A 71 14.39 6.57 2.90
CA ASN A 71 15.38 7.65 2.96
C ASN A 71 15.69 8.28 1.59
N GLY A 72 14.70 8.27 0.68
CA GLY A 72 14.82 8.80 -0.68
C GLY A 72 15.35 7.81 -1.71
N GLU A 73 15.70 6.59 -1.31
CA GLU A 73 16.18 5.55 -2.22
C GLU A 73 15.04 4.55 -2.53
N PRO A 74 14.74 4.25 -3.80
CA PRO A 74 13.73 3.28 -4.16
C PRO A 74 14.16 1.87 -3.74
N VAL A 75 13.31 1.17 -2.98
CA VAL A 75 13.59 -0.18 -2.46
C VAL A 75 12.73 -1.27 -3.07
N ALA A 76 11.50 -0.94 -3.50
CA ALA A 76 10.58 -1.93 -4.06
C ALA A 76 9.47 -1.31 -4.92
N LEU A 77 8.94 -2.13 -5.83
CA LEU A 77 7.67 -1.91 -6.53
C LEU A 77 6.75 -3.09 -6.19
N LEU A 78 5.59 -2.80 -5.62
CA LEU A 78 4.60 -3.77 -5.18
C LEU A 78 3.29 -3.60 -5.96
N MET A 79 2.54 -4.68 -6.12
CA MET A 79 1.12 -4.60 -6.46
C MET A 79 0.31 -4.63 -5.17
N ARG A 80 -0.68 -3.77 -5.04
CA ARG A 80 -1.54 -3.70 -3.84
C ARG A 80 -3.00 -3.45 -4.18
N LEU A 81 -3.86 -3.83 -3.25
CA LEU A 81 -5.19 -3.24 -3.13
C LEU A 81 -5.10 -1.87 -2.45
N PRO A 82 -5.77 -0.83 -2.98
CA PRO A 82 -5.79 0.47 -2.33
C PRO A 82 -6.42 0.49 -0.93
N GLY A 83 -5.81 1.26 -0.03
CA GLY A 83 -6.37 1.73 1.23
C GLY A 83 -5.45 1.67 2.45
N MET A 84 -4.51 0.71 2.51
CA MET A 84 -3.67 0.46 3.70
C MET A 84 -2.16 0.58 3.40
N GLU A 85 -1.78 1.57 2.61
CA GLU A 85 -0.42 1.71 2.09
C GLU A 85 0.61 1.94 3.19
N LYS A 86 0.23 2.67 4.24
CA LYS A 86 1.15 3.00 5.33
C LYS A 86 1.47 1.76 6.14
N GLU A 87 0.46 0.97 6.46
CA GLU A 87 0.57 -0.29 7.17
C GLU A 87 1.35 -1.31 6.35
N LEU A 88 1.06 -1.41 5.05
CA LEU A 88 1.80 -2.27 4.12
C LEU A 88 3.28 -1.86 4.03
N ALA A 89 3.57 -0.57 3.89
CA ALA A 89 4.93 -0.04 3.84
C ALA A 89 5.75 -0.35 5.11
N VAL A 90 5.15 -0.15 6.29
CA VAL A 90 5.78 -0.47 7.58
C VAL A 90 6.02 -1.97 7.70
N GLY A 91 5.01 -2.78 7.40
CA GLY A 91 5.09 -4.24 7.44
C GLY A 91 6.18 -4.76 6.51
N PHE A 92 6.24 -4.24 5.29
CA PHE A 92 7.27 -4.59 4.29
C PHE A 92 8.68 -4.25 4.77
N CYS A 93 8.88 -3.05 5.34
CA CYS A 93 10.20 -2.65 5.84
C CYS A 93 10.71 -3.59 6.96
N LEU A 94 9.81 -4.07 7.81
CA LEU A 94 10.14 -5.02 8.86
C LEU A 94 10.36 -6.44 8.33
N SER A 95 9.47 -6.93 7.46
CA SER A 95 9.55 -8.31 6.94
C SER A 95 10.78 -8.55 6.08
N GLU A 96 11.16 -7.54 5.28
CA GLU A 96 12.34 -7.61 4.41
C GLU A 96 13.64 -7.20 5.12
N GLY A 97 13.57 -6.86 6.41
CA GLY A 97 14.74 -6.48 7.21
C GLY A 97 15.39 -5.15 6.81
N LEU A 98 14.64 -4.27 6.12
CA LEU A 98 15.06 -2.90 5.83
C LEU A 98 15.18 -2.07 7.11
N VAL A 99 14.40 -2.41 8.13
CA VAL A 99 14.52 -1.92 9.51
C VAL A 99 14.58 -3.09 10.49
N ARG A 100 15.15 -2.87 11.69
CA ARG A 100 15.26 -3.90 12.73
C ARG A 100 14.06 -3.91 13.66
N SER A 101 13.43 -2.74 13.83
CA SER A 101 12.30 -2.54 14.74
C SER A 101 11.42 -1.38 14.28
N PHE A 102 10.21 -1.30 14.84
CA PHE A 102 9.32 -0.16 14.60
C PHE A 102 9.95 1.18 15.02
N ASP A 103 10.83 1.19 16.02
CA ASP A 103 11.50 2.40 16.52
C ASP A 103 12.46 3.03 15.49
N ASP A 104 12.87 2.26 14.47
CA ASP A 104 13.72 2.75 13.38
C ASP A 104 12.93 3.58 12.34
N ILE A 105 11.60 3.52 12.38
CA ILE A 105 10.69 4.24 11.47
C ILE A 105 10.22 5.53 12.15
N VAL A 106 10.48 6.67 11.52
CA VAL A 106 10.17 7.98 12.12
C VAL A 106 9.02 8.71 11.42
N GLY A 107 8.67 8.25 10.23
CA GLY A 107 7.45 8.69 9.59
C GLY A 107 7.22 7.96 8.28
N VAL A 108 5.95 7.82 7.94
CA VAL A 108 5.52 7.29 6.65
C VAL A 108 4.73 8.38 5.95
N ARG A 109 5.07 8.64 4.69
CA ARG A 109 4.38 9.60 3.84
C ARG A 109 3.78 8.82 2.68
N HIS A 110 2.48 8.97 2.51
CA HIS A 110 1.81 8.51 1.32
C HIS A 110 1.62 9.72 0.40
N CYS A 111 2.09 9.64 -0.83
CA CYS A 111 1.86 10.67 -1.84
C CYS A 111 1.04 10.03 -2.97
N GLY A 112 -0.19 10.51 -3.13
CA GLY A 112 -1.20 9.93 -4.01
C GLY A 112 -2.59 10.19 -3.43
N GLU A 113 -3.62 10.08 -4.26
CA GLU A 113 -5.00 10.00 -3.81
C GLU A 113 -5.37 8.51 -3.69
N ALA A 114 -6.16 8.17 -2.68
CA ALA A 114 -6.70 6.83 -2.45
C ALA A 114 -8.04 6.63 -3.17
#